data_AF-A0A914LR07-F1
#
_entry.id   AF-A0A914LR07-F1
#
_cell.length_a   1.000
_cell.length_b   1.000
_cell.length_c   1.000
_cell.angle_alpha   90.00
_cell.angle_beta   90.00
_cell.angle_gamma   90.00
#
_symmetry.space_group_name_H-M   'P 1'
#
loop_
_entity.id
_entity.type
_entity.pdbx_description
1 polymer ?
#
loop_
_entity_poly.entity_id
_entity_poly.type
_entity_poly.pdbx_seq_one_letter_code
_entity_poly.pdbx_strand_id
1 'polypeptide(L)'
;MLGIPFLSTYIQRIVKVQAVADSVDWLNYYCTSVLLAFFALAISAKQYFGSPIQCWTPNEFKGGWDKYAENYCFVSNAYYVPFDEEIPRDLSHRQDQISYYRWVPVVLAVQALLFWLPNWIWNILHKQTAINPRCLLNEAQKSRKLHGADRDKEIGEIASFVSDTLSNFSPDEKFGYRSRHPSGLNATFLYLALKLLYVLNCFGQLIILNRFLGGEFHSWAWQA
;
A
#
# COMPACT_ATOMS: atom_id res chain seq x y z
N MET A 1 5.07 -0.46 18.52
CA MET A 1 5.30 -1.64 17.65
C MET A 1 4.63 -2.83 18.34
N LEU A 2 3.59 -3.42 17.74
CA LEU A 2 2.91 -4.59 18.31
C LEU A 2 3.89 -5.78 18.34
N GLY A 3 4.21 -6.27 19.54
CA GLY A 3 5.21 -7.30 19.80
C GLY A 3 4.77 -8.72 19.47
N ILE A 4 4.41 -8.98 18.21
CA ILE A 4 4.19 -10.34 17.70
C ILE A 4 5.41 -10.69 16.84
N PRO A 5 6.39 -11.46 17.36
CA PRO A 5 7.68 -11.67 16.69
C PRO A 5 7.54 -12.33 15.32
N PHE A 6 6.52 -13.16 15.11
CA PHE A 6 6.24 -13.76 13.80
C PHE A 6 5.84 -12.71 12.75
N LEU A 7 4.94 -11.81 13.13
CA LEU A 7 4.39 -10.78 12.24
C LEU A 7 5.45 -9.73 11.89
N SER A 8 6.26 -9.30 12.87
CA SER A 8 7.34 -8.35 12.62
C SER A 8 8.38 -8.92 11.66
N THR A 9 8.75 -10.20 11.82
CA THR A 9 9.73 -10.85 10.96
C THR A 9 9.20 -11.05 9.54
N TYR A 10 7.92 -11.40 9.39
CA TYR A 10 7.26 -11.54 8.09
C TYR A 10 7.13 -10.19 7.36
N ILE A 11 6.68 -9.14 8.06
CA ILE A 11 6.58 -7.78 7.51
C ILE A 11 7.95 -7.28 7.08
N GLN A 12 9.00 -7.45 7.90
CA GLN A 12 10.35 -7.04 7.55
C GLN A 12 10.91 -7.82 6.34
N ARG A 13 10.48 -9.07 6.13
CA ARG A 13 10.90 -9.88 4.98
C ARG A 13 10.26 -9.41 3.69
N ILE A 14 8.97 -9.03 3.72
CA ILE A 14 8.18 -8.67 2.52
C ILE A 14 8.26 -7.18 2.20
N VAL A 15 8.11 -6.33 3.22
CA VAL A 15 8.14 -4.88 3.09
C VAL A 15 9.45 -4.36 3.69
N LYS A 16 10.55 -4.62 2.98
CA LYS A 16 11.88 -4.13 3.38
C LYS A 16 11.92 -2.60 3.34
N VAL A 17 12.39 -1.99 4.42
CA VAL A 17 12.72 -0.57 4.44
C VAL A 17 13.87 -0.34 3.46
N GLN A 18 13.69 0.62 2.55
CA GLN A 18 14.71 0.93 1.56
C GLN A 18 15.47 2.18 1.96
N ALA A 19 16.80 2.13 1.89
CA ALA A 19 17.65 3.28 2.16
C ALA A 19 17.46 4.43 1.15
N VAL A 20 16.94 4.13 -0.04
CA VAL A 20 16.69 5.09 -1.13
C VAL A 20 15.30 5.73 -1.05
N ALA A 21 14.41 5.20 -0.21
CA ALA A 21 13.05 5.71 -0.13
C ALA A 21 13.01 7.04 0.64
N ASP A 22 12.33 8.02 0.06
CA ASP A 22 12.05 9.28 0.74
C ASP A 22 10.98 9.07 1.83
N SER A 23 10.82 10.04 2.74
CA SER A 23 9.79 10.00 3.79
C SER A 23 8.37 9.79 3.21
N VAL A 24 8.08 10.38 2.06
CA VAL A 24 6.79 10.24 1.36
C VAL A 24 6.61 8.82 0.82
N ASP A 25 7.66 8.21 0.27
CA ASP A 25 7.58 6.84 -0.23
C ASP A 25 7.34 5.89 0.94
N TRP A 26 8.12 6.07 2.02
CA TRP A 26 7.96 5.28 3.24
C TRP A 26 6.54 5.36 3.81
N LEU A 27 5.93 6.55 3.82
CA LEU A 27 4.55 6.70 4.26
C LEU A 27 3.59 5.85 3.40
N ASN A 28 3.74 5.89 2.08
CA ASN A 28 2.85 5.19 1.16
C ASN A 28 3.06 3.66 1.16
N TYR A 29 4.25 3.19 0.77
CA TYR A 29 4.47 1.76 0.54
C TYR A 29 4.64 0.97 1.84
N TYR A 30 5.11 1.61 2.92
CA TYR A 30 5.38 0.94 4.19
C TYR A 30 4.27 1.20 5.19
N CYS A 31 4.10 2.45 5.63
CA CYS A 31 3.18 2.77 6.72
C CYS A 31 1.71 2.50 6.33
N THR A 32 1.22 3.10 5.24
CA THR A 32 -0.16 2.94 4.78
C THR A 32 -0.46 1.50 4.36
N SER A 33 0.43 0.85 3.59
CA SER A 33 0.22 -0.55 3.18
C SER A 33 0.14 -1.49 4.39
N VAL A 34 1.06 -1.39 5.37
CA VAL A 34 1.05 -2.25 6.57
C VAL A 34 -0.17 -1.97 7.44
N LEU A 35 -0.58 -0.72 7.58
CA LEU A 35 -1.78 -0.34 8.32
C LEU A 35 -3.06 -0.93 7.69
N LEU A 36 -3.21 -0.80 6.37
CA LEU A 36 -4.35 -1.38 5.65
C LEU A 36 -4.34 -2.91 5.72
N ALA A 37 -3.18 -3.55 5.56
CA ALA A 37 -3.05 -5.00 5.69
C ALA A 37 -3.40 -5.48 7.11
N PHE A 38 -2.99 -4.74 8.14
CA PHE A 38 -3.35 -5.03 9.53
C PHE A 38 -4.87 -4.99 9.73
N PHE A 39 -5.54 -3.94 9.27
CA PHE A 39 -7.00 -3.85 9.39
C PHE A 39 -7.73 -4.90 8.55
N ALA A 40 -7.25 -5.20 7.34
CA ALA A 40 -7.78 -6.29 6.53
C ALA A 40 -7.73 -7.62 7.31
N LEU A 41 -6.58 -7.95 7.91
CA LEU A 41 -6.41 -9.15 8.73
C LEU A 41 -7.25 -9.12 10.00
N ALA A 42 -7.32 -8.00 10.71
CA ALA A 42 -8.09 -7.87 11.95
C ALA A 42 -9.60 -8.06 11.71
N ILE A 43 -10.15 -7.44 10.66
CA ILE A 43 -11.56 -7.60 10.30
C ILE A 43 -11.82 -9.03 9.81
N SER A 44 -10.92 -9.60 9.01
CA SER A 44 -11.03 -11.00 8.57
C SER A 44 -11.04 -11.95 9.77
N ALA A 45 -10.17 -11.75 10.76
CA ALA A 45 -10.16 -12.55 11.98
C ALA A 45 -11.50 -12.47 12.72
N LYS A 46 -12.10 -11.28 12.81
CA LYS A 46 -13.44 -11.10 13.39
C LYS A 46 -14.53 -11.83 12.58
N GLN A 47 -14.43 -11.86 11.26
CA GLN A 47 -15.40 -12.54 10.40
C GLN A 47 -15.30 -14.07 10.45
N TYR A 48 -14.09 -14.63 10.53
CA TYR A 48 -13.88 -16.10 10.51
C TYR A 48 -13.96 -16.75 11.89
N PHE A 49 -13.47 -16.08 12.93
CA PHE A 49 -13.37 -16.66 14.28
C PHE A 49 -14.31 -16.01 15.29
N GLY A 50 -14.88 -14.85 14.96
CA GLY A 50 -15.87 -14.16 15.79
C GLY A 50 -17.27 -14.26 15.18
N SER A 51 -18.21 -13.52 15.77
CA SER A 51 -19.52 -13.27 15.18
C SER A 51 -19.52 -11.91 14.45
N PRO A 52 -19.66 -11.88 13.11
CA PRO A 52 -19.64 -10.63 12.36
C PRO A 52 -20.92 -9.81 12.57
N ILE A 53 -22.02 -10.47 12.92
CA ILE A 53 -23.33 -9.88 13.23
C ILE A 53 -23.94 -10.62 14.42
N GLN A 54 -24.84 -9.95 15.14
CA GLN A 54 -25.69 -10.53 16.17
C GLN A 54 -27.13 -10.21 15.80
N CYS A 55 -27.98 -11.22 15.74
CA CYS A 55 -29.36 -11.07 15.31
C CYS A 55 -30.29 -11.22 16.51
N TRP A 56 -31.37 -10.42 16.54
CA TRP A 56 -32.45 -10.64 17.48
C TRP A 56 -33.34 -11.78 16.96
N THR A 57 -33.11 -13.00 17.45
CA THR A 57 -33.82 -14.22 17.04
C THR A 57 -34.96 -14.56 18.02
N PRO A 58 -36.01 -15.28 17.57
CA PRO A 58 -37.07 -15.75 18.45
C PRO A 58 -36.55 -16.72 19.54
N ASN A 59 -37.20 -16.75 20.70
CA ASN A 59 -36.76 -17.55 21.85
C ASN A 59 -36.76 -19.08 21.61
N GLU A 60 -37.48 -19.53 20.57
CA GLU A 60 -37.51 -20.93 20.15
C GLU A 60 -36.19 -21.36 19.49
N PHE A 61 -35.40 -20.42 18.94
CA PHE A 61 -34.14 -20.69 18.27
C PHE A 61 -33.04 -20.90 19.31
N LYS A 62 -32.77 -22.16 19.65
CA LYS A 62 -31.72 -22.52 20.60
C LYS A 62 -30.45 -23.00 19.90
N GLY A 63 -29.30 -22.46 20.35
CA GLY A 63 -27.97 -22.94 20.00
C GLY A 63 -27.64 -22.83 18.51
N GLY A 64 -27.80 -23.94 17.77
CA GLY A 64 -27.43 -24.01 16.35
C GLY A 64 -28.31 -23.17 15.42
N TRP A 65 -29.60 -23.02 15.75
CA TRP A 65 -30.54 -22.21 14.96
C TRP A 65 -30.23 -20.72 15.02
N ASP A 66 -29.75 -20.25 16.18
CA ASP A 66 -29.32 -18.87 16.37
C ASP A 66 -28.11 -18.54 15.48
N LYS A 67 -27.07 -19.39 15.54
CA LYS A 67 -25.89 -19.28 14.65
C LYS A 67 -26.25 -19.42 13.17
N TYR A 68 -27.23 -20.25 12.83
CA TYR A 68 -27.71 -20.36 11.45
C TYR A 68 -28.36 -19.05 10.98
N ALA A 69 -29.22 -18.46 11.81
CA ALA A 69 -29.86 -17.18 11.52
C ALA A 69 -28.83 -16.06 11.35
N GLU A 70 -27.83 -15.96 12.25
CA GLU A 70 -26.74 -14.99 12.13
C GLU A 70 -25.96 -15.14 10.82
N ASN A 71 -25.58 -16.37 10.46
CA ASN A 71 -24.87 -16.64 9.20
C ASN A 71 -25.74 -16.32 7.99
N TYR A 72 -27.02 -16.69 8.03
CA TYR A 72 -27.97 -16.40 6.97
C TYR A 72 -28.15 -14.89 6.78
N CYS A 73 -28.31 -14.13 7.87
CA CYS A 73 -28.43 -12.68 7.85
C CYS A 73 -27.15 -11.98 7.38
N PHE A 74 -25.97 -12.51 7.72
CA PHE A 74 -24.69 -11.94 7.27
C PHE A 74 -24.47 -12.14 5.76
N VAL A 75 -24.82 -13.32 5.23
CA VAL A 75 -24.67 -13.64 3.80
C VAL A 75 -25.81 -13.06 2.97
N SER A 76 -26.98 -12.89 3.54
CA SER A 76 -28.10 -12.19 2.89
C SER A 76 -27.87 -10.68 2.90
N ASN A 77 -28.39 -9.98 1.90
CA ASN A 77 -28.35 -8.52 1.92
C ASN A 77 -29.29 -7.99 3.01
N ALA A 78 -28.79 -7.11 3.88
CA ALA A 78 -29.59 -6.38 4.85
C ALA A 78 -30.00 -5.02 4.28
N TYR A 79 -31.10 -4.46 4.76
CA TYR A 79 -31.56 -3.11 4.41
C TYR A 79 -31.96 -2.38 5.68
N TYR A 80 -31.87 -1.06 5.66
CA TYR A 80 -32.28 -0.21 6.77
C TYR A 80 -33.72 0.25 6.56
N VAL A 81 -34.50 0.30 7.64
CA VAL A 81 -35.83 0.90 7.69
C VAL A 81 -35.88 1.80 8.93
N PRO A 82 -36.31 3.07 8.79
CA PRO A 82 -36.54 3.94 9.95
C PRO A 82 -37.55 3.33 10.92
N PHE A 83 -37.38 3.56 12.22
CA PHE A 83 -38.27 2.99 13.24
C PHE A 83 -39.72 3.48 13.16
N ASP A 84 -39.95 4.64 12.55
CA ASP A 84 -41.27 5.26 12.40
C ASP A 84 -42.04 4.77 11.16
N GLU A 85 -41.42 3.96 10.30
CA GLU A 85 -42.00 3.45 9.07
C GLU A 85 -42.38 1.96 9.18
N GLU A 86 -43.47 1.56 8.51
CA GLU A 86 -43.85 0.15 8.42
C GLU A 86 -42.90 -0.61 7.49
N ILE A 87 -42.60 -1.87 7.84
CA ILE A 87 -41.73 -2.73 7.02
C ILE A 87 -42.41 -2.98 5.66
N PRO A 88 -41.79 -2.59 4.53
CA PRO A 88 -42.40 -2.71 3.21
C PRO A 88 -42.61 -4.19 2.83
N ARG A 89 -43.83 -4.50 2.38
CA ARG A 89 -44.21 -5.83 1.90
C ARG A 89 -43.62 -6.13 0.53
N ASP A 90 -43.53 -5.12 -0.33
CA ASP A 90 -42.93 -5.25 -1.65
C ASP A 90 -41.40 -5.26 -1.58
N LEU A 91 -40.81 -6.29 -2.19
CA LEU A 91 -39.36 -6.45 -2.27
C LEU A 91 -38.68 -5.32 -3.07
N SER A 92 -39.41 -4.68 -3.99
CA SER A 92 -38.92 -3.59 -4.84
C SER A 92 -38.59 -2.31 -4.09
N HIS A 93 -39.17 -2.09 -2.90
CA HIS A 93 -38.90 -0.93 -2.05
C HIS A 93 -37.69 -1.12 -1.13
N ARG A 94 -37.07 -2.30 -1.11
CA ARG A 94 -35.89 -2.62 -0.28
C ARG A 94 -34.58 -2.31 -1.02
N GLN A 95 -34.44 -1.09 -1.54
CA GLN A 95 -33.37 -0.72 -2.49
C GLN A 95 -32.00 -0.50 -1.82
N ASP A 96 -31.97 -0.02 -0.58
CA ASP A 96 -30.72 0.27 0.13
C ASP A 96 -30.13 -0.96 0.81
N GLN A 97 -29.71 -1.90 -0.03
CA GLN A 97 -29.09 -3.16 0.41
C GLN A 97 -27.63 -2.96 0.81
N ILE A 98 -27.37 -3.05 2.11
CA ILE A 98 -26.06 -2.90 2.71
C ILE A 98 -25.28 -4.21 2.55
N SER A 99 -24.46 -4.30 1.51
CA SER A 99 -23.67 -5.51 1.21
C SER A 99 -22.17 -5.37 1.50
N TYR A 100 -21.67 -4.13 1.65
CA TYR A 100 -20.24 -3.83 1.63
C TYR A 100 -19.46 -4.45 2.80
N TYR A 101 -20.07 -4.66 3.98
CA TYR A 101 -19.40 -5.21 5.16
C TYR A 101 -18.65 -6.53 4.92
N ARG A 102 -19.17 -7.38 4.03
CA ARG A 102 -18.52 -8.63 3.63
C ARG A 102 -17.24 -8.41 2.83
N TRP A 103 -17.23 -7.39 1.99
CA TRP A 103 -16.16 -7.09 1.04
C TRP A 103 -15.08 -6.17 1.61
N VAL A 104 -15.32 -5.50 2.75
CA VAL A 104 -14.37 -4.58 3.39
C VAL A 104 -12.96 -5.19 3.52
N PRO A 105 -12.76 -6.41 4.06
CA PRO A 105 -11.41 -6.94 4.22
C PRO A 105 -10.70 -7.22 2.90
N VAL A 106 -11.46 -7.67 1.89
CA VAL A 106 -10.95 -7.94 0.54
C VAL A 106 -10.50 -6.63 -0.12
N VAL A 107 -11.34 -5.60 -0.04
CA VAL A 107 -11.00 -4.27 -0.57
C VAL A 107 -9.76 -3.73 0.13
N LEU A 108 -9.72 -3.72 1.46
CA LEU A 108 -8.54 -3.24 2.22
C LEU A 108 -7.25 -4.01 1.86
N ALA A 109 -7.34 -5.33 1.63
CA ALA A 109 -6.20 -6.12 1.19
C ALA A 109 -5.71 -5.72 -0.21
N VAL A 110 -6.62 -5.50 -1.15
CA VAL A 110 -6.28 -4.99 -2.50
C VAL A 110 -5.69 -3.59 -2.40
N GLN A 111 -6.26 -2.70 -1.58
CA GLN A 111 -5.73 -1.36 -1.35
C GLN A 111 -4.30 -1.41 -0.79
N ALA A 112 -4.04 -2.29 0.19
CA ALA A 112 -2.70 -2.49 0.76
C ALA A 112 -1.68 -2.95 -0.29
N LEU A 113 -2.07 -3.86 -1.20
CA LEU A 113 -1.22 -4.33 -2.30
C LEU A 113 -0.92 -3.21 -3.31
N LEU A 114 -1.92 -2.43 -3.66
CA LEU A 114 -1.78 -1.30 -4.59
C LEU A 114 -0.85 -0.20 -4.04
N PHE A 115 -0.84 0.06 -2.72
CA PHE A 115 0.14 0.96 -2.10
C PHE A 115 1.57 0.40 -2.10
N TRP A 116 1.72 -0.92 -2.01
CA TRP A 116 3.02 -1.58 -2.05
C TRP A 116 3.61 -1.69 -3.46
N LEU A 117 2.75 -1.80 -4.48
CA LEU A 117 3.11 -2.09 -5.87
C LEU A 117 4.07 -1.08 -6.53
N PRO A 118 3.92 0.25 -6.38
CA PRO A 118 4.87 1.22 -6.95
C PRO A 118 6.31 0.97 -6.50
N ASN A 119 6.52 0.71 -5.21
CA ASN A 119 7.83 0.39 -4.65
C ASN A 119 8.40 -0.93 -5.21
N TRP A 120 7.54 -1.91 -5.42
CA TRP A 120 7.92 -3.17 -6.06
C TRP A 120 8.36 -2.97 -7.52
N ILE A 121 7.63 -2.13 -8.28
CA ILE A 121 8.02 -1.73 -9.65
C ILE A 121 9.39 -1.06 -9.65
N TRP A 122 9.63 -0.11 -8.74
CA TRP A 122 10.94 0.54 -8.60
C TRP A 122 12.06 -0.49 -8.38
N ASN A 123 11.83 -1.50 -7.55
CA ASN A 123 12.81 -2.55 -7.25
C ASN A 123 13.22 -3.40 -8.46
N ILE A 124 12.36 -3.49 -9.45
CA ILE A 124 12.63 -4.21 -10.70
C ILE A 124 13.33 -3.28 -11.68
N LEU A 125 12.80 -2.07 -11.86
CA LEU A 125 13.24 -1.16 -12.92
C LEU A 125 14.55 -0.41 -12.61
N HIS A 126 14.86 -0.09 -11.34
CA HIS A 126 16.11 0.60 -11.00
C HIS A 126 17.36 -0.23 -11.32
N LYS A 127 17.23 -1.56 -11.51
CA LYS A 127 18.36 -2.40 -11.94
C LYS A 127 18.75 -2.18 -13.39
N GLN A 128 17.86 -1.61 -14.20
CA GLN A 128 18.11 -1.29 -15.59
C GLN A 128 18.70 0.12 -15.78
N THR A 129 18.77 0.92 -14.71
CA THR A 129 19.37 2.24 -14.76
C THR A 129 20.88 2.15 -14.61
N ALA A 130 21.62 2.98 -15.35
CA ALA A 130 23.09 3.01 -15.30
C ALA A 130 23.66 3.43 -13.93
N ILE A 131 22.82 4.02 -13.06
CA ILE A 131 23.18 4.44 -11.70
C ILE A 131 22.60 3.43 -10.71
N ASN A 132 23.42 2.98 -9.76
CA ASN A 132 23.02 2.11 -8.64
C ASN A 132 22.85 2.94 -7.35
N PRO A 133 21.70 3.63 -7.14
CA PRO A 133 21.53 4.53 -5.99
C PRO A 133 21.58 3.81 -4.65
N ARG A 134 21.21 2.52 -4.61
CA ARG A 134 21.25 1.68 -3.40
C ARG A 134 22.65 1.48 -2.86
N CYS A 135 23.59 1.14 -3.75
CA CYS A 135 24.98 0.88 -3.36
C CYS A 135 25.58 2.16 -2.79
N LEU A 136 25.44 3.27 -3.53
CA LEU A 136 25.93 4.58 -3.13
C LEU A 136 25.39 5.02 -1.77
N LEU A 137 24.08 4.90 -1.56
CA LEU A 137 23.47 5.30 -0.29
C LEU A 137 23.85 4.38 0.87
N ASN A 138 24.03 3.07 0.64
CA ASN A 138 24.47 2.15 1.67
C ASN A 138 25.92 2.43 2.12
N GLU A 139 26.84 2.66 1.17
CA GLU A 139 28.23 3.02 1.50
C GLU A 139 28.30 4.41 2.16
N ALA A 140 27.51 5.37 1.68
CA ALA A 140 27.40 6.68 2.33
C ALA A 140 26.81 6.59 3.76
N GLN A 141 25.89 5.66 4.02
CA GLN A 141 25.37 5.43 5.37
C GLN A 141 26.38 4.71 6.26
N LYS A 142 27.19 3.81 5.69
CA LYS A 142 28.29 3.12 6.38
C LYS A 142 29.37 4.12 6.79
N SER A 143 29.75 5.04 5.90
CA SER A 143 30.76 6.07 6.17
C SER A 143 30.38 6.99 7.35
N ARG A 144 29.08 7.24 7.58
CA ARG A 144 28.59 7.97 8.77
C ARG A 144 28.92 7.29 10.10
N LYS A 145 29.16 5.98 10.12
CA LYS A 145 29.52 5.21 11.33
C LYS A 145 31.02 5.11 11.55
N LEU A 146 31.82 5.38 10.52
CA LEU A 146 33.28 5.31 10.52
C LEU A 146 33.90 6.62 11.03
N HIS A 147 35.10 6.54 11.60
CA HIS A 147 35.83 7.67 12.20
C HIS A 147 37.31 7.66 11.78
N GLY A 148 37.94 8.84 11.74
CA GLY A 148 39.37 8.98 11.45
C GLY A 148 39.75 8.52 10.03
N ALA A 149 40.93 7.90 9.90
CA ALA A 149 41.51 7.51 8.61
C ALA A 149 40.64 6.54 7.80
N ASP A 150 39.90 5.65 8.48
CA ASP A 150 39.01 4.69 7.81
C ASP A 150 37.84 5.40 7.10
N ARG A 151 37.33 6.50 7.69
CA ARG A 151 36.27 7.32 7.06
C ARG A 151 36.79 8.03 5.82
N ASP A 152 38.00 8.59 5.90
CA ASP A 152 38.58 9.35 4.79
C ASP A 152 38.90 8.44 3.59
N LYS A 153 39.32 7.18 3.86
CA LYS A 153 39.48 6.16 2.83
C LYS A 153 38.16 5.82 2.14
N GLU A 154 37.10 5.55 2.91
CA GLU A 154 35.78 5.21 2.38
C GLU A 154 35.14 6.38 1.60
N ILE A 155 35.33 7.62 2.05
CA ILE A 155 34.93 8.81 1.29
C ILE A 155 35.67 8.89 -0.05
N GLY A 156 36.97 8.55 -0.07
CA GLY A 156 37.75 8.45 -1.31
C GLY A 156 37.20 7.41 -2.27
N GLU A 157 36.83 6.22 -1.78
CA GLU A 157 36.23 5.15 -2.58
C GLU A 157 34.84 5.54 -3.14
N ILE A 158 34.02 6.25 -2.35
CA ILE A 158 32.74 6.80 -2.80
C ILE A 158 32.96 7.86 -3.89
N ALA A 159 33.95 8.73 -3.71
CA ALA A 159 34.28 9.78 -4.69
C ALA A 159 34.77 9.19 -6.02
N SER A 160 35.62 8.16 -5.99
CA SER A 160 36.04 7.45 -7.21
C SER A 160 34.85 6.76 -7.89
N PHE A 161 33.97 6.09 -7.12
CA PHE A 161 32.78 5.46 -7.67
C PHE A 161 31.85 6.46 -8.37
N VAL A 162 31.63 7.64 -7.78
CA VAL A 162 30.83 8.72 -8.40
C VAL A 162 31.52 9.27 -9.65
N SER A 163 32.83 9.48 -9.60
CA SER A 163 33.63 9.95 -10.75
C SER A 163 33.58 8.97 -11.92
N ASP A 164 33.73 7.67 -11.68
CA ASP A 164 33.64 6.62 -12.70
C ASP A 164 32.23 6.50 -13.27
N THR A 165 31.21 6.73 -12.43
CA THR A 165 29.82 6.76 -12.87
C THR A 165 29.57 7.96 -13.79
N LEU A 166 30.11 9.13 -13.46
CA LEU A 166 29.98 10.36 -14.26
C LEU A 166 30.77 10.31 -15.57
N SER A 167 31.95 9.71 -15.58
CA SER A 167 32.77 9.59 -16.79
C SER A 167 32.07 8.74 -17.86
N ASN A 168 31.31 7.72 -17.47
CA ASN A 168 30.46 6.93 -18.38
C ASN A 168 29.34 7.74 -19.05
N PHE A 169 28.93 8.87 -18.46
CA PHE A 169 27.92 9.77 -19.01
C PHE A 169 28.52 10.93 -19.84
N SER A 170 29.81 11.21 -19.71
CA SER A 170 30.48 12.25 -20.48
C SER A 170 30.65 11.83 -21.94
N PRO A 171 30.38 12.70 -22.93
CA PRO A 171 30.67 12.39 -24.32
C PRO A 171 32.18 12.21 -24.50
N ASP A 172 32.59 11.10 -25.11
CA ASP A 172 33.97 10.91 -25.53
C ASP A 172 34.17 11.67 -26.85
N GLU A 173 34.87 12.81 -26.79
CA GLU A 173 35.15 13.66 -27.95
C GLU A 173 35.95 12.93 -29.05
N LYS A 174 36.55 11.77 -28.74
CA LYS A 174 37.49 11.08 -29.64
C LYS A 174 36.85 10.12 -30.65
N PHE A 175 35.58 9.76 -30.53
CA PHE A 175 34.95 8.78 -31.43
C PHE A 175 33.70 9.35 -32.12
N GLY A 176 33.84 9.72 -33.40
CA GLY A 176 32.80 10.35 -34.24
C GLY A 176 31.58 9.49 -34.60
N TYR A 177 31.25 8.47 -33.81
CA TYR A 177 30.03 7.69 -33.96
C TYR A 177 29.09 8.01 -32.80
N ARG A 178 27.85 8.39 -33.13
CA ARG A 178 26.73 8.61 -32.19
C ARG A 178 26.38 7.29 -31.48
N SER A 179 27.23 6.83 -30.56
CA SER A 179 26.82 5.82 -29.61
C SER A 179 25.78 6.47 -28.72
N ARG A 180 24.60 5.86 -28.63
CA ARG A 180 23.50 6.31 -27.78
C ARG A 180 23.94 6.07 -26.34
N HIS A 181 24.74 6.99 -25.80
CA HIS A 181 25.23 6.90 -24.43
C HIS A 181 24.01 6.75 -23.52
N PRO A 182 24.00 5.78 -22.59
CA PRO A 182 22.92 5.65 -21.64
C PRO A 182 22.91 6.93 -20.80
N SER A 183 22.01 7.86 -21.11
CA SER A 183 21.93 9.12 -20.37
C SER A 183 21.34 8.87 -18.99
N GLY A 184 21.83 9.58 -17.97
CA GLY A 184 21.25 9.58 -16.62
C GLY A 184 19.77 9.98 -16.58
N LEU A 185 19.25 10.54 -17.67
CA LEU A 185 17.83 10.88 -17.89
C LEU A 185 16.91 9.69 -17.66
N ASN A 186 17.32 8.45 -17.96
CA ASN A 186 16.47 7.28 -17.73
C ASN A 186 16.19 7.08 -16.22
N ALA A 187 17.18 7.30 -15.36
CA ALA A 187 17.00 7.18 -13.91
C ALA A 187 16.07 8.29 -13.37
N THR A 188 16.25 9.52 -13.85
CA THR A 188 15.39 10.65 -13.48
C THR A 188 13.95 10.45 -13.94
N PHE A 189 13.75 10.00 -15.19
CA PHE A 189 12.43 9.72 -15.73
C PHE A 189 11.74 8.61 -14.95
N LEU A 190 12.45 7.52 -14.65
CA LEU A 190 11.93 6.43 -13.84
C LEU A 190 11.49 6.90 -12.44
N TYR A 191 12.29 7.75 -11.79
CA TYR A 191 11.95 8.32 -10.49
C TYR A 191 10.71 9.21 -10.56
N LEU A 192 10.62 10.12 -11.54
CA LEU A 192 9.45 10.98 -11.72
C LEU A 192 8.18 10.16 -12.05
N ALA A 193 8.30 9.14 -12.89
CA ALA A 193 7.21 8.23 -13.22
C ALA A 193 6.72 7.47 -11.97
N LEU A 194 7.63 7.04 -11.09
CA LEU A 194 7.28 6.41 -9.82
C LEU A 194 6.50 7.37 -8.90
N LYS A 195 6.95 8.62 -8.78
CA LYS A 195 6.23 9.64 -7.98
C LYS A 195 4.84 9.93 -8.53
N LEU A 196 4.72 10.05 -9.86
CA LEU A 196 3.42 10.18 -10.51
C LEU A 196 2.53 8.97 -10.22
N LEU A 197 3.08 7.75 -10.26
CA LEU A 197 2.35 6.53 -9.95
C LEU A 197 1.83 6.51 -8.49
N TYR A 198 2.60 6.99 -7.52
CA TYR A 198 2.12 7.14 -6.14
C TYR A 198 0.95 8.12 -6.05
N VAL A 199 1.04 9.27 -6.70
CA VAL A 199 -0.02 10.28 -6.71
C VAL A 199 -1.30 9.71 -7.35
N LEU A 200 -1.17 9.08 -8.51
CA LEU A 200 -2.29 8.42 -9.19
C LEU A 200 -2.90 7.30 -8.35
N ASN A 201 -2.07 6.51 -7.65
CA ASN A 201 -2.55 5.50 -6.72
C ASN A 201 -3.35 6.15 -5.59
N CYS A 202 -2.86 7.22 -4.94
CA CYS A 202 -3.62 7.92 -3.90
C CYS A 202 -5.01 8.38 -4.37
N PHE A 203 -5.10 8.97 -5.57
CA PHE A 203 -6.40 9.35 -6.15
C PHE A 203 -7.28 8.14 -6.43
N GLY A 204 -6.72 7.08 -7.03
CA GLY A 204 -7.44 5.84 -7.29
C GLY A 204 -8.00 5.20 -6.03
N GLN A 205 -7.25 5.22 -4.93
CA GLN A 205 -7.65 4.66 -3.63
C GLN A 205 -8.86 5.40 -3.05
N LEU A 206 -8.86 6.73 -3.14
CA LEU A 206 -10.00 7.56 -2.71
C LEU A 206 -11.24 7.28 -3.56
N ILE A 207 -11.09 7.15 -4.88
CA ILE A 207 -12.20 6.82 -5.78
C ILE A 207 -12.76 5.43 -5.48
N ILE A 208 -11.89 4.43 -5.29
CA ILE A 208 -12.29 3.06 -4.93
C ILE A 208 -13.09 3.08 -3.63
N LEU A 209 -12.60 3.75 -2.59
CA LEU A 209 -13.26 3.81 -1.30
C LEU A 209 -14.61 4.52 -1.38
N ASN A 210 -14.68 5.66 -2.09
CA ASN A 210 -15.93 6.39 -2.25
C ASN A 210 -16.99 5.56 -2.97
N ARG A 211 -16.62 4.96 -4.11
CA ARG A 211 -17.54 4.11 -4.88
C ARG A 211 -17.97 2.88 -4.09
N PHE A 212 -17.07 2.32 -3.27
CA PHE A 212 -17.37 1.15 -2.44
C PHE A 212 -18.37 1.45 -1.32
N LEU A 213 -18.33 2.66 -0.74
CA LEU A 213 -19.23 3.06 0.34
C LEU A 213 -20.61 3.56 -0.13
N GLY A 214 -20.82 3.79 -1.43
CA GLY A 214 -22.11 4.26 -1.97
C GLY A 214 -22.04 5.54 -2.81
N GLY A 215 -20.86 6.10 -3.06
CA GLY A 215 -20.64 7.13 -4.10
C GLY A 215 -20.93 8.58 -3.71
N GLU A 216 -21.68 8.84 -2.64
CA GLU A 216 -22.10 10.21 -2.27
C GLU A 216 -21.09 11.01 -1.43
N PHE A 217 -19.96 10.41 -1.05
CA PHE A 217 -19.07 11.06 -0.09
C PHE A 217 -18.14 12.12 -0.70
N HIS A 218 -18.06 12.35 -2.02
CA HIS A 218 -17.07 13.33 -2.55
C HIS A 218 -17.17 14.76 -1.97
N SER A 219 -18.33 15.16 -1.45
CA SER A 219 -18.56 16.42 -0.74
C SER A 219 -18.40 16.35 0.79
N TRP A 220 -18.05 15.19 1.36
CA TRP A 220 -18.01 14.97 2.83
C TRP A 220 -17.09 15.97 3.54
N ALA A 221 -15.98 16.37 2.90
CA ALA A 221 -15.02 17.33 3.44
C ALA A 221 -15.49 18.79 3.34
N TRP A 222 -16.51 19.08 2.51
CA TRP A 222 -17.01 20.43 2.23
C TRP A 222 -18.41 20.69 2.81
N GLN A 223 -19.06 19.68 3.39
CA GLN A 223 -20.41 19.74 3.97
C GLN A 223 -20.41 19.91 5.50
N ALA A 224 -19.46 20.69 6.03
CA ALA A 224 -19.44 21.09 7.44
C ALA A 224 -20.28 22.35 7.67
#